data_AF-D7VP83-F1
#
_entry.id   AF-D7VP83-F1
#
_cell.length_a   1.000
_cell.length_b   1.000
_cell.length_c   1.000
_cell.angle_alpha   90.00
_cell.angle_beta   90.00
_cell.angle_gamma   90.00
#
_symmetry.space_group_name_H-M   'P 1'
#
loop_
_entity.id
_entity.type
_entity.pdbx_description
1 polymer ?
#
loop_
_entity_poly.entity_id
_entity_poly.type
_entity_poly.pdbx_seq_one_letter_code
_entity_poly.pdbx_strand_id
1 'polypeptide(L)'
;MKKILLTIAAVAGLTFASQAQEFGFKKTDFIVEGYFQSSNKNDKSKDEKVSNFNFNPKFGYFVTDKIAVGLELGVGNSKTTKTTNDVESYTKNNAFGIGAFGRYYFLEVGSRFKTYAELGAGYSQIGGELNNGTTTTKLDKTKGFGINAGVGANYFLTNSIAVSFAFADVVSFNSSKVDVDGAKSTTNFNTNINVFDNFFNTAKFGLTYKF
;
A
#
# COMPACT_ATOMS: atom_id res chain seq x y z
N MET A 1 9.64 -37.12 7.01
CA MET A 1 9.64 -36.77 8.45
C MET A 1 9.63 -35.26 8.71
N LYS A 2 10.47 -34.44 8.07
CA LYS A 2 10.48 -32.97 8.28
C LYS A 2 9.16 -32.25 7.93
N LYS A 3 8.43 -32.73 6.91
CA LYS A 3 7.12 -32.14 6.50
C LYS A 3 6.00 -32.40 7.52
N ILE A 4 6.00 -33.57 8.17
CA ILE A 4 4.99 -33.97 9.16
C ILE A 4 5.18 -33.18 10.47
N LEU A 5 6.43 -32.94 10.89
CA LEU A 5 6.74 -32.10 12.06
C LEU A 5 6.28 -30.65 11.88
N LEU A 6 6.42 -30.09 10.67
CA LEU A 6 5.93 -28.74 10.35
C LEU A 6 4.40 -28.65 10.37
N THR A 7 3.71 -29.67 9.86
CA THR A 7 2.24 -29.73 9.91
C THR A 7 1.72 -29.93 11.33
N ILE A 8 2.37 -30.77 12.14
CA ILE A 8 1.98 -30.98 13.55
C ILE A 8 2.30 -29.74 14.39
N ALA A 9 3.42 -29.05 14.15
CA ALA A 9 3.71 -27.78 14.81
C ALA A 9 2.71 -26.68 14.41
N ALA A 10 2.30 -26.64 13.14
CA ALA A 10 1.25 -25.73 12.69
C ALA A 10 -0.12 -26.05 13.33
N VAL A 11 -0.50 -27.33 13.40
CA VAL A 11 -1.77 -27.76 14.01
C VAL A 11 -1.77 -27.55 15.53
N ALA A 12 -0.67 -27.89 16.21
CA ALA A 12 -0.51 -27.68 17.64
C ALA A 12 -0.49 -26.18 17.99
N GLY A 13 0.19 -25.35 17.18
CA GLY A 13 0.18 -23.89 17.34
C GLY A 13 -1.21 -23.28 17.18
N LEU A 14 -2.06 -23.86 16.32
CA LEU A 14 -3.46 -23.44 16.16
C LEU A 14 -4.33 -23.85 17.36
N THR A 15 -4.06 -24.99 18.01
CA THR A 15 -4.83 -25.45 19.17
C THR A 15 -4.50 -24.72 20.47
N PHE A 16 -3.28 -24.20 20.64
CA PHE A 16 -2.93 -23.38 21.82
C PHE A 16 -3.40 -21.92 21.71
N ALA A 17 -3.78 -21.45 20.52
CA ALA A 17 -4.31 -20.11 20.27
C ALA A 17 -5.84 -19.98 20.50
N SER A 18 -6.49 -21.02 21.06
CA SER A 18 -7.93 -21.02 21.36
C SER A 18 -8.27 -20.68 22.82
N GLN A 19 -7.28 -20.40 23.68
CA GLN A 19 -7.54 -19.72 24.95
C GLN A 19 -8.01 -18.29 24.63
N ALA A 20 -9.04 -17.81 25.33
CA ALA A 20 -9.73 -16.54 25.10
C ALA A 20 -8.77 -15.33 24.99
N GLN A 21 -8.18 -15.15 23.82
CA GLN A 21 -7.34 -14.03 23.45
C GLN A 21 -8.28 -12.90 23.03
N GLU A 22 -8.19 -11.78 23.74
CA GLU A 22 -8.90 -10.57 23.37
C GLU A 22 -8.21 -9.94 22.16
N PHE A 23 -8.69 -10.30 20.97
CA PHE A 23 -8.20 -9.76 19.70
C PHE A 23 -8.80 -8.37 19.46
N GLY A 24 -7.95 -7.41 19.13
CA GLY A 24 -8.37 -6.04 18.87
C GLY A 24 -7.31 -5.03 19.27
N PHE A 25 -7.72 -3.77 19.26
CA PHE A 25 -6.89 -2.64 19.60
C PHE A 25 -7.42 -1.98 20.86
N LYS A 26 -6.52 -1.42 21.66
CA LYS A 26 -6.82 -0.69 22.87
C LYS A 26 -6.23 0.69 22.77
N LYS A 27 -6.80 1.65 23.50
CA LYS A 27 -6.17 2.93 23.73
C LYS A 27 -4.73 2.70 24.18
N THR A 28 -3.81 3.51 23.65
CA THR A 28 -2.35 3.44 23.84
C THR A 28 -1.59 2.38 23.06
N ASP A 29 -2.27 1.47 22.36
CA ASP A 29 -1.59 0.56 21.44
C ASP A 29 -0.91 1.35 20.31
N PHE A 30 0.28 0.89 19.93
CA PHE A 30 0.95 1.30 18.70
C PHE A 30 0.77 0.25 17.63
N ILE A 31 0.70 0.69 16.37
CA ILE A 31 0.73 -0.20 15.21
C ILE A 31 1.84 0.19 14.26
N VAL A 32 2.50 -0.82 13.72
CA VAL A 32 3.31 -0.75 12.51
C VAL A 32 2.65 -1.62 11.47
N GLU A 33 2.22 -1.01 10.37
CA GLU A 33 1.54 -1.69 9.26
C GLU A 33 2.34 -1.48 7.97
N GLY A 34 2.42 -2.48 7.10
CA GLY A 34 3.13 -2.36 5.84
C GLY A 34 2.39 -3.05 4.71
N TYR A 35 2.09 -2.30 3.65
CA TYR A 35 1.58 -2.84 2.40
C TYR A 35 2.69 -2.96 1.39
N PHE A 36 2.73 -4.11 0.71
CA PHE A 36 3.73 -4.39 -0.30
C PHE A 36 3.07 -4.87 -1.58
N GLN A 37 3.53 -4.36 -2.71
CA GLN A 37 3.10 -4.80 -4.02
C GLN A 37 4.31 -4.90 -4.95
N SER A 38 4.43 -6.00 -5.66
CA SER A 38 5.44 -6.19 -6.71
C SER A 38 4.80 -6.88 -7.89
N SER A 39 5.08 -6.40 -9.10
CA SER A 39 4.56 -6.96 -10.35
C SER A 39 5.63 -6.89 -11.41
N ASN A 40 5.74 -7.95 -12.24
CA ASN A 40 6.62 -7.97 -13.39
C ASN A 40 5.84 -8.53 -14.59
N LYS A 41 5.93 -7.85 -15.73
CA LYS A 41 5.33 -8.26 -17.00
C LYS A 41 6.40 -8.26 -18.08
N ASN A 42 6.41 -9.30 -18.91
CA ASN A 42 7.28 -9.40 -20.08
C ASN A 42 6.42 -9.70 -21.30
N ASP A 43 6.19 -8.69 -22.14
CA ASP A 43 5.45 -8.79 -23.38
C ASP A 43 6.43 -9.00 -24.55
N LYS A 44 6.60 -10.26 -24.95
CA LYS A 44 7.48 -10.64 -26.06
C LYS A 44 6.99 -10.18 -27.43
N SER A 45 5.70 -9.83 -27.58
CA SER A 45 5.19 -9.36 -28.87
C SER A 45 5.55 -7.90 -29.13
N LYS A 46 5.87 -7.16 -28.06
CA LYS A 46 6.23 -5.74 -28.09
C LYS A 46 7.67 -5.49 -27.62
N ASP A 47 8.42 -6.55 -27.34
CA ASP A 47 9.73 -6.51 -26.69
C ASP A 47 9.77 -5.56 -25.48
N GLU A 48 8.72 -5.60 -24.66
CA GLU A 48 8.48 -4.68 -23.55
C GLU A 48 8.49 -5.42 -22.21
N LYS A 49 9.27 -4.91 -21.25
CA LYS A 49 9.30 -5.40 -19.87
C LYS A 49 8.87 -4.29 -18.92
N VAL A 50 7.92 -4.58 -18.06
CA VAL A 50 7.44 -3.65 -17.04
C VAL A 50 7.64 -4.27 -15.66
N SER A 51 8.34 -3.57 -14.77
CA SER A 51 8.43 -3.90 -13.35
C SER A 51 7.83 -2.77 -12.52
N ASN A 52 7.08 -3.14 -11.48
CA ASN A 52 6.57 -2.20 -10.49
C ASN A 52 6.81 -2.76 -9.10
N PHE A 53 7.13 -1.86 -8.19
CA PHE A 53 7.32 -2.11 -6.78
C PHE A 53 6.70 -0.96 -6.00
N ASN A 54 5.92 -1.27 -4.98
CA ASN A 54 5.38 -0.29 -4.05
C ASN A 54 5.47 -0.84 -2.62
N PHE A 55 5.90 0.00 -1.70
CA PHE A 55 5.91 -0.28 -0.28
C PHE A 55 5.34 0.92 0.49
N ASN A 56 4.34 0.68 1.33
CA ASN A 56 3.65 1.71 2.08
C ASN A 56 3.63 1.35 3.58
N PRO A 57 4.70 1.68 4.33
CA PRO A 57 4.69 1.50 5.77
C PRO A 57 3.91 2.62 6.46
N LYS A 58 3.24 2.26 7.56
CA LYS A 58 2.42 3.13 8.40
C LYS A 58 2.79 2.91 9.86
N PHE A 59 2.77 3.98 10.62
CA PHE A 59 2.90 3.97 12.07
C PHE A 59 1.69 4.67 12.68
N GLY A 60 0.96 3.99 13.55
CA GLY A 60 -0.25 4.52 14.17
C GLY A 60 -0.24 4.38 15.69
N TYR A 61 -0.99 5.27 16.33
CA TYR A 61 -1.21 5.28 17.77
C TYR A 61 -2.72 5.37 18.06
N PHE A 62 -3.21 4.48 18.92
CA PHE A 62 -4.61 4.44 19.31
C PHE A 62 -4.90 5.47 20.41
N VAL A 63 -5.60 6.55 20.03
CA VAL A 63 -6.06 7.59 20.97
C VAL A 63 -7.31 7.16 21.74
N THR A 64 -8.05 6.20 21.19
CA THR A 64 -9.17 5.47 21.84
C THR A 64 -9.11 4.01 21.40
N ASP A 65 -9.96 3.16 21.97
CA ASP A 65 -10.05 1.74 21.57
C ASP A 65 -10.49 1.54 20.11
N LYS A 66 -10.96 2.60 19.44
CA LYS A 66 -11.47 2.55 18.05
C LYS A 66 -10.84 3.56 17.11
N ILE A 67 -10.08 4.54 17.60
CA ILE A 67 -9.51 5.60 16.78
C ILE A 67 -8.00 5.53 16.87
N ALA A 68 -7.35 5.41 15.72
CA ALA A 68 -5.92 5.56 15.57
C ALA A 68 -5.58 6.78 14.72
N VAL A 69 -4.48 7.43 15.03
CA VAL A 69 -3.88 8.48 14.20
C VAL A 69 -2.43 8.12 13.94
N GLY A 70 -1.90 8.51 12.79
CA GLY A 70 -0.58 8.05 12.42
C GLY A 70 0.04 8.75 11.24
N LEU A 71 1.24 8.29 10.91
CA LEU A 71 2.02 8.71 9.76
C LEU A 71 2.15 7.54 8.79
N GLU A 72 2.21 7.86 7.50
CA GLU A 72 2.45 6.91 6.44
C GLU A 72 3.56 7.39 5.52
N LEU A 73 4.31 6.44 4.97
CA LEU A 73 5.28 6.67 3.93
C LEU A 73 4.88 5.90 2.68
N GLY A 74 5.32 6.39 1.53
CA GLY A 74 5.20 5.70 0.26
C GLY A 74 6.55 5.63 -0.42
N VAL A 75 6.98 4.43 -0.80
CA VAL A 75 8.17 4.23 -1.64
C VAL A 75 7.76 3.38 -2.82
N GLY A 76 7.98 3.90 -4.03
CA GLY A 76 7.60 3.22 -5.26
C GLY A 76 8.73 3.25 -6.29
N ASN A 77 8.84 2.18 -7.07
CA ASN A 77 9.68 2.13 -8.25
C ASN A 77 8.91 1.50 -9.40
N SER A 78 9.05 2.08 -10.58
CA SER A 78 8.56 1.49 -11.83
C SER A 78 9.64 1.58 -12.88
N LYS A 79 9.86 0.50 -13.64
CA LYS A 79 10.74 0.51 -14.80
C LYS A 79 10.03 -0.13 -15.98
N THR A 80 9.99 0.60 -17.10
CA THR A 80 9.57 0.07 -18.40
C THR A 80 10.79 0.03 -19.31
N THR A 81 11.15 -1.15 -19.78
CA THR A 81 12.22 -1.39 -20.74
C THR A 81 11.61 -1.78 -22.07
N LYS A 82 12.10 -1.22 -23.17
CA LYS A 82 11.74 -1.57 -24.55
C LYS A 82 12.99 -1.87 -25.34
N THR A 83 12.98 -2.98 -26.08
CA THR A 83 14.05 -3.32 -27.02
C THR A 83 13.57 -3.10 -28.44
N THR A 84 14.36 -2.42 -29.26
CA THR A 84 14.06 -2.23 -30.69
C THR A 84 15.37 -2.32 -31.46
N ASN A 85 15.45 -3.22 -32.45
CA ASN A 85 16.67 -3.48 -33.22
C ASN A 85 17.91 -3.72 -32.35
N ASP A 86 17.80 -4.58 -31.33
CA ASP A 86 18.84 -4.90 -30.34
C ASP A 86 19.32 -3.73 -29.47
N VAL A 87 18.67 -2.57 -29.53
CA VAL A 87 18.94 -1.43 -28.66
C VAL A 87 17.92 -1.39 -27.52
N GLU A 88 18.40 -1.40 -26.28
CA GLU A 88 17.56 -1.30 -25.07
C GLU A 88 17.37 0.17 -24.68
N SER A 89 16.10 0.59 -24.58
CA SER A 89 15.69 1.87 -23.99
C SER A 89 14.87 1.61 -22.72
N TYR A 90 14.87 2.55 -21.77
CA TYR A 90 14.05 2.40 -20.58
C TYR A 90 13.57 3.73 -20.00
N THR A 91 12.41 3.71 -19.36
CA THR A 91 11.94 4.76 -18.46
C THR A 91 11.88 4.20 -17.06
N LYS A 92 12.49 4.87 -16.09
CA LYS A 92 12.46 4.50 -14.68
C LYS A 92 11.92 5.64 -13.84
N ASN A 93 10.91 5.34 -13.04
CA ASN A 93 10.30 6.28 -12.10
C ASN A 93 10.55 5.81 -10.66
N ASN A 94 10.85 6.76 -9.79
CA ASN A 94 10.96 6.57 -8.35
C ASN A 94 9.99 7.54 -7.67
N ALA A 95 9.15 6.99 -6.81
CA ALA A 95 8.16 7.73 -6.05
C ALA A 95 8.54 7.71 -4.56
N PHE A 96 8.39 8.86 -3.92
CA PHE A 96 8.47 9.00 -2.48
C PHE A 96 7.28 9.81 -1.99
N GLY A 97 6.67 9.41 -0.89
CA GLY A 97 5.58 10.14 -0.26
C GLY A 97 5.64 10.05 1.25
N ILE A 98 5.04 11.06 1.89
CA ILE A 98 4.81 11.12 3.32
C ILE A 98 3.41 11.69 3.56
N GLY A 99 2.71 11.13 4.52
CA GLY A 99 1.36 11.55 4.87
C GLY A 99 1.05 11.30 6.33
N ALA A 100 -0.12 11.77 6.73
CA ALA A 100 -0.75 11.46 7.99
C ALA A 100 -2.12 10.84 7.72
N PHE A 101 -2.59 10.01 8.65
CA PHE A 101 -3.89 9.39 8.55
C PHE A 101 -4.62 9.38 9.89
N GLY A 102 -5.95 9.36 9.82
CA GLY A 102 -6.85 9.06 10.91
C GLY A 102 -7.70 7.85 10.55
N ARG A 103 -7.78 6.87 11.43
CA ARG A 103 -8.45 5.58 11.21
C ARG A 103 -9.49 5.34 12.30
N TYR A 104 -10.71 5.01 11.91
CA TYR A 104 -11.80 4.67 12.81
C TYR A 104 -12.29 3.24 12.56
N TYR A 105 -12.18 2.39 13.58
CA TYR A 105 -12.69 1.02 13.58
C TYR A 105 -14.18 1.02 13.94
N PHE A 106 -15.02 0.79 12.94
CA PHE A 106 -16.48 0.93 13.07
C PHE A 106 -17.22 -0.41 13.20
N LEU A 107 -16.63 -1.52 12.72
CA LEU A 107 -17.29 -2.82 12.74
C LEU A 107 -16.29 -3.94 13.05
N GLU A 108 -16.71 -4.81 13.96
CA GLU A 108 -15.99 -6.00 14.40
C GLU A 108 -16.84 -7.22 14.05
N VAL A 109 -16.32 -8.09 13.18
CA VAL A 109 -17.03 -9.31 12.77
C VAL A 109 -16.37 -10.49 13.46
N GLY A 110 -17.01 -10.98 14.52
CA GLY A 110 -16.40 -11.95 15.43
C GLY A 110 -15.22 -11.35 16.21
N SER A 111 -14.34 -12.20 16.76
CA SER A 111 -13.25 -11.73 17.61
C SER A 111 -12.06 -11.17 16.80
N ARG A 112 -11.74 -11.77 15.66
CA ARG A 112 -10.46 -11.52 14.94
C ARG A 112 -10.53 -10.52 13.79
N PHE A 113 -11.72 -10.22 13.25
CA PHE A 113 -11.85 -9.34 12.10
C PHE A 113 -12.28 -7.94 12.52
N LYS A 114 -11.42 -6.95 12.29
CA LYS A 114 -11.65 -5.55 12.63
C LYS A 114 -11.63 -4.73 11.35
N THR A 115 -12.74 -4.06 11.03
CA THR A 115 -12.85 -3.21 9.84
C THR A 115 -12.75 -1.74 10.23
N TYR A 116 -12.22 -0.93 9.33
CA TYR A 116 -11.98 0.48 9.56
C TYR A 116 -12.28 1.33 8.33
N ALA A 117 -12.62 2.58 8.60
CA ALA A 117 -12.56 3.66 7.64
C ALA A 117 -11.29 4.48 7.94
N GLU A 118 -10.62 4.97 6.91
CA GLU A 118 -9.40 5.75 7.03
C GLU A 118 -9.50 7.01 6.17
N LEU A 119 -9.05 8.13 6.73
CA LEU A 119 -8.84 9.39 6.04
C LEU A 119 -7.34 9.68 6.04
N GLY A 120 -6.76 9.85 4.86
CA GLY A 120 -5.35 10.18 4.67
C GLY A 120 -5.16 11.52 3.98
N ALA A 121 -4.08 12.21 4.31
CA ALA A 121 -3.61 13.37 3.56
C ALA A 121 -2.08 13.35 3.51
N GLY A 122 -1.51 13.69 2.36
CA GLY A 122 -0.07 13.57 2.18
C GLY A 122 0.48 14.29 0.98
N TYR A 123 1.80 14.34 0.94
CA TYR A 123 2.58 14.89 -0.13
C TYR A 123 3.44 13.81 -0.77
N SER A 124 3.57 13.85 -2.09
CA SER A 124 4.40 12.92 -2.85
C SER A 124 5.25 13.64 -3.88
N GLN A 125 6.35 12.99 -4.25
CA GLN A 125 7.17 13.37 -5.37
C GLN A 125 7.47 12.14 -6.23
N ILE A 126 7.46 12.33 -7.54
CA ILE A 126 7.82 11.31 -8.52
C ILE A 126 8.89 11.93 -9.42
N GLY A 127 10.06 11.30 -9.49
CA GLY A 127 11.11 11.67 -10.44
C GLY A 127 11.65 10.42 -11.11
N GLY A 128 12.61 10.58 -12.00
CA GLY A 128 13.07 9.42 -12.75
C GLY A 128 14.19 9.71 -13.72
N GLU A 129 14.39 8.75 -14.61
CA GLU A 129 15.34 8.83 -15.70
C GLU A 129 14.78 8.12 -16.93
N LEU A 130 15.13 8.66 -18.09
CA LEU A 130 14.81 8.12 -19.41
C LEU A 130 16.13 7.82 -20.11
N ASN A 131 16.31 6.57 -20.52
CA ASN A 131 17.36 6.17 -21.44
C ASN A 131 16.74 5.86 -22.81
N ASN A 132 17.22 6.53 -23.85
CA ASN A 132 16.72 6.40 -25.21
C ASN A 132 17.50 5.40 -26.06
N GLY A 133 18.30 4.53 -25.45
CA GLY A 133 19.22 3.59 -26.12
C GLY A 133 20.65 4.08 -26.26
N THR A 134 20.91 5.37 -26.04
CA THR A 134 22.26 5.95 -26.16
C THR A 134 22.64 6.84 -24.98
N THR A 135 21.69 7.64 -24.49
CA THR A 135 21.92 8.61 -23.42
C THR A 135 20.85 8.46 -22.34
N THR A 136 21.25 8.62 -21.08
CA THR A 136 20.33 8.70 -19.94
C THR A 136 20.11 10.15 -19.53
N THR A 137 18.87 10.59 -19.49
CA THR A 137 18.46 11.93 -19.06
C THR A 137 17.58 11.83 -17.81
N LYS A 138 17.79 12.73 -16.83
CA LYS A 138 16.92 12.80 -15.65
C LYS A 138 15.59 13.44 -16.02
N LEU A 139 14.50 12.88 -15.50
CA LEU A 139 13.17 13.44 -15.64
C LEU A 139 12.93 14.47 -14.54
N ASP A 140 12.25 15.56 -14.89
CA ASP A 140 11.80 16.55 -13.93
C ASP A 140 10.89 15.92 -12.88
N LYS A 141 11.02 16.39 -11.65
CA LYS A 141 10.19 15.89 -10.55
C LYS A 141 8.78 16.41 -10.70
N THR A 142 7.80 15.55 -10.49
CA THR A 142 6.41 15.94 -10.27
C THR A 142 6.15 15.88 -8.78
N LYS A 143 5.66 16.97 -8.21
CA LYS A 143 5.29 17.11 -6.81
C LYS A 143 3.77 17.10 -6.70
N GLY A 144 3.22 16.48 -5.67
CA GLY A 144 1.78 16.40 -5.51
C GLY A 144 1.33 16.39 -4.06
N PHE A 145 0.11 16.87 -3.85
CA PHE A 145 -0.62 16.77 -2.60
C PHE A 145 -1.90 15.98 -2.86
N GLY A 146 -2.28 15.13 -1.90
CA GLY A 146 -3.50 14.34 -2.02
C GLY A 146 -4.20 14.16 -0.69
N ILE A 147 -5.51 13.96 -0.76
CA ILE A 147 -6.40 13.58 0.33
C ILE A 147 -7.19 12.37 -0.16
N ASN A 148 -7.33 11.34 0.67
CA ASN A 148 -8.10 10.15 0.36
C ASN A 148 -8.93 9.70 1.55
N ALA A 149 -10.04 9.04 1.27
CA ALA A 149 -10.84 8.33 2.26
C ALA A 149 -11.15 6.93 1.73
N GLY A 150 -10.90 5.91 2.54
CA GLY A 150 -11.01 4.50 2.14
C GLY A 150 -11.49 3.60 3.27
N VAL A 151 -11.65 2.32 2.94
CA VAL A 151 -12.01 1.28 3.91
C VAL A 151 -11.04 0.12 3.85
N GLY A 152 -10.81 -0.51 5.00
CA GLY A 152 -9.92 -1.64 5.14
C GLY A 152 -10.33 -2.56 6.28
N ALA A 153 -9.57 -3.64 6.44
CA ALA A 153 -9.75 -4.60 7.51
C ALA A 153 -8.42 -5.18 8.00
N ASN A 154 -8.39 -5.56 9.27
CA ASN A 154 -7.35 -6.36 9.89
C ASN A 154 -7.95 -7.69 10.35
N TYR A 155 -7.29 -8.80 10.02
CA TYR A 155 -7.60 -10.13 10.53
C TYR A 155 -6.47 -10.61 11.44
N PHE A 156 -6.73 -10.68 12.74
CA PHE A 156 -5.73 -11.08 13.73
C PHE A 156 -5.38 -12.57 13.63
N LEU A 157 -4.09 -12.85 13.41
CA LEU A 157 -3.49 -14.18 13.48
C LEU A 157 -3.10 -14.52 14.93
N THR A 158 -2.61 -13.52 15.66
CA THR A 158 -2.26 -13.55 17.09
C THR A 158 -2.74 -12.25 17.74
N ASN A 159 -2.56 -12.06 19.06
CA ASN A 159 -2.90 -10.77 19.71
C ASN A 159 -2.15 -9.55 19.16
N SER A 160 -0.98 -9.77 18.55
CA SER A 160 -0.10 -8.71 18.07
C SER A 160 0.06 -8.68 16.55
N ILE A 161 -0.24 -9.76 15.84
CA ILE A 161 -0.04 -9.84 14.39
C ILE A 161 -1.40 -9.98 13.70
N ALA A 162 -1.65 -9.12 12.73
CA ALA A 162 -2.82 -9.18 11.87
C ALA A 162 -2.45 -9.08 10.38
N VAL A 163 -3.15 -9.84 9.54
CA VAL A 163 -3.14 -9.60 8.09
C VAL A 163 -4.00 -8.37 7.82
N SER A 164 -3.50 -7.47 6.99
CA SER A 164 -4.15 -6.18 6.69
C SER A 164 -4.60 -6.16 5.24
N PHE A 165 -5.80 -5.66 5.03
CA PHE A 165 -6.46 -5.58 3.74
C PHE A 165 -6.95 -4.15 3.55
N ALA A 166 -6.46 -3.46 2.51
CA ALA A 166 -7.02 -2.19 2.08
C ALA A 166 -7.85 -2.45 0.81
N PHE A 167 -9.16 -2.20 0.86
CA PHE A 167 -10.09 -2.62 -0.20
C PHE A 167 -10.08 -1.67 -1.41
N ALA A 168 -9.97 -0.36 -1.18
CA ALA A 168 -9.64 0.72 -2.11
C ALA A 168 -9.97 2.07 -1.44
N ASP A 169 -9.48 3.17 -2.03
CA ASP A 169 -9.97 4.51 -1.70
C ASP A 169 -11.38 4.68 -2.30
N VAL A 170 -12.34 5.08 -1.47
CA VAL A 170 -13.72 5.38 -1.90
C VAL A 170 -13.77 6.78 -2.52
N VAL A 171 -13.03 7.72 -1.96
CA VAL A 171 -12.93 9.10 -2.48
C VAL A 171 -11.47 9.52 -2.43
N SER A 172 -11.00 10.20 -3.48
CA SER A 172 -9.68 10.84 -3.44
C SER A 172 -9.65 12.14 -4.23
N PHE A 173 -8.85 13.07 -3.74
CA PHE A 173 -8.46 14.30 -4.41
C PHE A 173 -6.94 14.36 -4.50
N ASN A 174 -6.43 14.73 -5.67
CA ASN A 174 -5.00 14.79 -5.93
C ASN A 174 -4.73 16.05 -6.76
N SER A 175 -3.70 16.80 -6.40
CA SER A 175 -3.17 17.91 -7.19
C SER A 175 -1.68 17.69 -7.37
N SER A 176 -1.21 17.70 -8.61
CA SER A 176 0.20 17.52 -8.91
C SER A 176 0.70 18.54 -9.93
N LYS A 177 1.99 18.85 -9.87
CA LYS A 177 2.65 19.81 -10.74
C LYS A 177 4.09 19.38 -10.99
N VAL A 178 4.54 19.51 -12.23
CA VAL A 178 5.95 19.34 -12.60
C VAL A 178 6.76 20.51 -12.03
N ASP A 179 7.90 20.22 -11.43
CA ASP A 179 8.80 21.14 -10.73
C ASP A 179 9.67 21.94 -11.71
N VAL A 180 9.01 22.59 -12.68
CA VAL A 180 9.62 23.47 -13.66
C VAL A 180 8.84 24.78 -13.75
N ASP A 181 9.52 25.84 -14.15
CA ASP A 181 8.89 27.17 -14.25
C ASP A 181 7.78 27.19 -15.31
N GLY A 182 6.70 27.94 -15.05
CA GLY A 182 5.53 28.02 -15.93
C GLY A 182 4.63 26.76 -15.97
N ALA A 183 4.99 25.65 -15.31
CA ALA A 183 4.15 24.46 -15.29
C ALA A 183 2.80 24.70 -14.58
N LYS A 184 1.73 24.17 -15.17
CA LYS A 184 0.37 24.19 -14.61
C LYS A 184 0.13 22.94 -13.76
N SER A 185 -0.69 23.08 -12.73
CA SER A 185 -1.13 21.94 -11.91
C SER A 185 -2.20 21.13 -12.63
N THR A 186 -2.15 19.82 -12.46
CA THR A 186 -3.21 18.88 -12.82
C THR A 186 -3.92 18.44 -11.56
N THR A 187 -5.25 18.51 -11.56
CA THR A 187 -6.10 18.10 -10.43
C THR A 187 -7.01 16.95 -10.83
N ASN A 188 -7.12 15.95 -9.98
CA ASN A 188 -7.97 14.79 -10.16
C ASN A 188 -8.81 14.57 -8.91
N PHE A 189 -10.13 14.52 -9.11
CA PHE A 189 -11.09 14.06 -8.11
C PHE A 189 -11.65 12.72 -8.56
N ASN A 190 -11.66 11.73 -7.67
CA ASN A 190 -12.10 10.39 -7.96
C ASN A 190 -13.08 9.89 -6.89
N THR A 191 -14.13 9.19 -7.33
CA THR A 191 -15.11 8.54 -6.46
C THR A 191 -15.38 7.13 -6.96
N ASN A 192 -15.14 6.14 -6.10
CA ASN A 192 -15.34 4.72 -6.39
C ASN A 192 -16.58 4.19 -5.64
N ILE A 193 -17.71 4.88 -5.78
CA ILE A 193 -18.98 4.46 -5.16
C ILE A 193 -19.68 3.50 -6.12
N ASN A 194 -20.11 2.34 -5.60
CA ASN A 194 -20.85 1.34 -6.38
C ASN A 194 -20.05 0.72 -7.55
N VAL A 195 -18.74 0.57 -7.37
CA VAL A 195 -17.86 -0.11 -8.33
C VAL A 195 -17.91 -1.61 -8.05
N PHE A 196 -18.51 -2.37 -8.97
CA PHE A 196 -18.63 -3.84 -8.88
C PHE A 196 -17.45 -4.58 -9.53
N ASP A 197 -16.26 -4.02 -9.44
CA ASP A 197 -15.05 -4.73 -9.86
C ASP A 197 -14.68 -5.81 -8.84
N ASN A 198 -13.95 -6.83 -9.29
CA ASN A 198 -13.41 -7.84 -8.39
C ASN A 198 -12.49 -7.16 -7.38
N PHE A 199 -12.94 -7.03 -6.13
CA PHE A 199 -12.22 -6.35 -5.05
C PHE A 199 -10.84 -6.95 -4.76
N PHE A 200 -10.57 -8.19 -5.20
CA PHE A 200 -9.24 -8.79 -5.10
C PHE A 200 -8.22 -8.23 -6.12
N ASN A 201 -8.66 -7.59 -7.20
CA ASN A 201 -7.75 -6.97 -8.18
C ASN A 201 -7.13 -5.66 -7.64
N THR A 202 -7.84 -4.97 -6.75
CA THR A 202 -7.40 -3.69 -6.18
C THR A 202 -6.91 -3.83 -4.74
N ALA A 203 -7.20 -4.96 -4.08
CA ALA A 203 -6.81 -5.22 -2.71
C ALA A 203 -5.29 -5.17 -2.53
N LYS A 204 -4.85 -4.37 -1.55
CA LYS A 204 -3.47 -4.39 -1.07
C LYS A 204 -3.42 -5.23 0.19
N PHE A 205 -2.54 -6.23 0.18
CA PHE A 205 -2.26 -7.06 1.34
C PHE A 205 -1.09 -6.47 2.11
N GLY A 206 -1.20 -6.50 3.43
CA GLY A 206 -0.17 -6.05 4.33
C GLY A 206 -0.12 -6.87 5.60
N LEU A 207 0.85 -6.54 6.45
CA LEU A 207 0.96 -7.08 7.80
C LEU A 207 0.90 -5.91 8.78
N THR A 208 0.14 -6.09 9.85
CA THR A 208 0.10 -5.19 11.00
C THR A 208 0.71 -5.90 12.19
N TYR A 209 1.64 -5.21 12.85
CA TYR A 209 2.13 -5.56 14.17
C TYR A 209 1.66 -4.52 15.19
N LYS A 210 1.11 -4.99 16.30
CA LYS A 210 0.57 -4.19 17.40
C LYS A 210 1.37 -4.46 18.67
N PHE A 211 1.78 -3.39 19.36
CA PHE A 211 2.55 -3.45 20.60
C PHE A 211 2.22 -2.32 21.56
#